data_AF-A0A7S1VMM7-F1
#
_entry.id   AF-A0A7S1VMM7-F1
#
_cell.length_a   1.000
_cell.length_b   1.000
_cell.length_c   1.000
_cell.angle_alpha   90.00
_cell.angle_beta   90.00
_cell.angle_gamma   90.00
#
_symmetry.space_group_name_H-M   'P 1'
#
loop_
_entity.id
_entity.type
_entity.pdbx_description
1 polymer ?
#
loop_
_entity_poly.entity_id
_entity_poly.type
_entity_poly.pdbx_seq_one_letter_code
_entity_poly.pdbx_strand_id
1 'polypeptide(L)'
;EYRGRCRLVRGWDDLFTRLGTDQNALAAMRMSPFYATFERDAVAWAAKLADLRQALETWQETQRRWVHVESLFTSAADIHTLLPVESDRFRTLDADFVSLAQAVAKQQSRALFLLDAAVIRTLDRTLASLERIQQALGDYLESQRSSFPRFYFIGDDDLLEIIGNGADLSKLTKHLPKMFAGLCSLVLDEASGEVVGMRSSEGELVTFEVAVPAAGAAGASTKMHERLAAVESAMQHTLAVQLGRAVASLTSIVWTADETDSF
;
A
#
# COMPACT_ATOMS: atom_id res chain seq x y z
N GLU A 1 -3.59 22.36 4.42
CA GLU A 1 -4.83 21.88 3.78
C GLU A 1 -4.48 20.63 3.00
N TYR A 2 -5.26 19.54 3.14
CA TYR A 2 -4.98 18.25 2.51
C TYR A 2 -5.88 18.09 1.28
N ARG A 3 -5.27 18.14 0.08
CA ARG A 3 -5.94 17.95 -1.22
C ARG A 3 -7.24 18.75 -1.41
N GLY A 4 -7.37 19.91 -0.77
CA GLY A 4 -8.60 20.73 -0.80
C GLY A 4 -9.81 20.13 -0.05
N ARG A 5 -9.63 19.03 0.70
CA ARG A 5 -10.73 18.30 1.37
C ARG A 5 -10.92 18.73 2.83
N CYS A 6 -9.82 18.74 3.60
CA CYS A 6 -9.85 19.06 5.03
C CYS A 6 -8.52 19.65 5.53
N ARG A 7 -8.50 20.11 6.78
CA ARG A 7 -7.29 20.58 7.46
C ARG A 7 -6.83 19.52 8.44
N LEU A 8 -5.69 18.90 8.14
CA LEU A 8 -5.04 17.94 9.02
C LEU A 8 -4.21 18.64 10.09
N VAL A 9 -4.09 18.01 11.25
CA VAL A 9 -3.25 18.47 12.36
C VAL A 9 -1.78 18.13 12.04
N ARG A 10 -0.87 19.05 12.35
CA ARG A 10 0.58 18.93 12.18
C ARG A 10 1.28 19.41 13.46
N GLY A 11 2.57 19.13 13.59
CA GLY A 11 3.34 19.51 14.78
C GLY A 11 2.93 18.72 16.02
N TRP A 12 2.65 17.42 15.84
CA TRP A 12 2.28 16.53 16.93
C TRP A 12 3.33 16.51 18.04
N ASP A 13 4.61 16.46 17.68
CA ASP A 13 5.72 16.44 18.65
C ASP A 13 5.74 17.69 19.52
N ASP A 14 5.53 18.87 18.94
CA ASP A 14 5.45 20.14 19.68
C ASP A 14 4.25 20.15 20.63
N LEU A 15 3.10 19.62 20.20
CA LEU A 15 1.89 19.51 21.02
C LEU A 15 2.11 18.57 22.20
N PHE A 16 2.67 17.37 21.97
CA PHE A 16 2.94 16.41 23.03
C PHE A 16 4.04 16.86 23.98
N THR A 17 5.03 17.58 23.49
CA THR A 17 6.09 18.18 24.30
C THR A 17 5.53 19.24 25.23
N ARG A 18 4.70 20.16 24.71
CA ARG A 18 4.01 21.17 25.52
C ARG A 18 3.11 20.53 26.56
N LEU A 19 2.28 19.57 26.15
CA LEU A 19 1.37 18.86 27.05
C LEU A 19 2.12 18.10 28.15
N GLY A 20 3.23 17.45 27.81
CA GLY A 20 4.10 16.77 28.78
C GLY A 20 4.75 17.75 29.76
N THR A 21 5.14 18.93 29.29
CA THR A 21 5.68 20.00 30.14
C THR A 21 4.65 20.48 31.15
N ASP A 22 3.41 20.74 30.70
CA ASP A 22 2.31 21.18 31.56
C ASP A 22 1.92 20.10 32.60
N GLN A 23 1.89 18.84 32.18
CA GLN A 23 1.67 17.70 33.08
C GLN A 23 2.77 17.57 34.14
N ASN A 24 4.04 17.73 33.75
CA ASN A 24 5.17 17.71 34.68
C ASN A 24 5.15 18.89 35.66
N ALA A 25 4.75 20.08 35.19
CA ALA A 25 4.60 21.26 36.05
C ALA A 25 3.53 21.02 37.12
N LEU A 26 2.35 20.49 36.74
CA LEU A 26 1.30 20.11 37.69
C LEU A 26 1.76 19.04 38.69
N ALA A 27 2.53 18.05 38.22
CA ALA A 27 3.09 17.02 39.10
C ALA A 27 4.07 17.62 40.12
N ALA A 28 4.94 18.55 39.68
CA ALA A 28 5.88 19.24 40.57
C ALA A 28 5.17 20.14 41.61
N MET A 29 4.04 20.77 41.25
CA MET A 29 3.26 21.60 42.17
C MET A 29 2.73 20.81 43.38
N ARG A 30 2.56 19.49 43.27
CA ARG A 30 2.16 18.61 44.39
C ARG A 30 3.19 18.56 45.51
N MET A 31 4.44 18.89 45.23
CA MET A 31 5.52 18.93 46.22
C MET A 31 5.58 20.25 47.01
N SER A 32 4.73 21.23 46.64
CA SER A 32 4.68 22.52 47.32
C SER A 32 4.01 22.39 48.70
N PRO A 33 4.56 23.02 49.76
CA PRO A 33 3.92 23.08 51.08
C PRO A 33 2.51 23.70 51.07
N PHE A 34 2.19 24.50 50.04
CA PHE A 34 0.91 25.21 49.90
C PHE A 34 -0.10 24.48 49.02
N TYR A 35 0.23 23.28 48.52
CA TYR A 35 -0.59 22.52 47.55
C TYR A 35 -2.04 22.31 48.01
N ALA A 36 -2.26 22.08 49.30
CA ALA A 36 -3.59 21.84 49.87
C ALA A 36 -4.62 22.92 49.52
N THR A 37 -4.18 24.17 49.27
CA THR A 37 -5.09 25.27 48.92
C THR A 37 -5.65 25.20 47.50
N PHE A 38 -4.94 24.54 46.57
CA PHE A 38 -5.32 24.42 45.15
C PHE A 38 -5.36 22.97 44.66
N GLU A 39 -5.29 21.99 45.56
CA GLU A 39 -5.29 20.56 45.26
C GLU A 39 -6.45 20.16 44.33
N ARG A 40 -7.67 20.59 44.66
CA ARG A 40 -8.87 20.26 43.88
C ARG A 40 -8.73 20.69 42.41
N ASP A 41 -8.27 21.91 42.19
CA ASP A 41 -8.16 22.48 40.84
C ASP A 41 -6.97 21.86 40.09
N ALA A 42 -5.86 21.59 40.79
CA ALA A 42 -4.70 20.90 40.22
C ALA A 42 -5.03 19.46 39.79
N VAL A 43 -5.80 18.72 40.60
CA VAL A 43 -6.28 17.37 40.25
C VAL A 43 -7.21 17.42 39.05
N ALA A 44 -8.15 18.38 39.00
CA ALA A 44 -9.05 18.54 37.87
C ALA A 44 -8.30 18.89 36.56
N TRP A 45 -7.27 19.72 36.63
CA TRP A 45 -6.41 20.02 35.48
C TRP A 45 -5.56 18.83 35.06
N ALA A 46 -4.99 18.09 36.01
CA ALA A 46 -4.21 16.89 35.71
C ALA A 46 -5.06 15.85 34.95
N ALA A 47 -6.30 15.63 35.38
CA ALA A 47 -7.25 14.77 34.68
C ALA A 47 -7.55 15.29 33.26
N LYS A 48 -7.90 16.58 33.11
CA LYS A 48 -8.17 17.18 31.78
C LYS A 48 -6.98 17.08 30.81
N LEU A 49 -5.75 17.29 31.29
CA LEU A 49 -4.56 17.16 30.45
C LEU A 49 -4.27 15.70 30.08
N ALA A 50 -4.56 14.75 30.97
CA ALA A 50 -4.46 13.33 30.67
C ALA A 50 -5.50 12.91 29.60
N ASP A 51 -6.76 13.34 29.76
CA ASP A 51 -7.82 13.09 28.77
C ASP A 51 -7.47 13.72 27.41
N LEU A 52 -6.91 14.93 27.41
CA LEU A 52 -6.50 15.61 26.20
C LEU A 52 -5.34 14.87 25.51
N ARG A 53 -4.39 14.35 26.27
CA ARG A 53 -3.29 13.53 25.74
C ARG A 53 -3.86 12.31 25.02
N GLN A 54 -4.75 11.58 25.68
CA GLN A 54 -5.38 10.39 25.10
C GLN A 54 -6.16 10.74 23.83
N ALA A 55 -6.95 11.82 23.84
CA ALA A 55 -7.70 12.26 22.66
C ALA A 55 -6.77 12.64 21.49
N LEU A 56 -5.64 13.29 21.76
CA LEU A 56 -4.64 13.64 20.76
C LEU A 56 -3.91 12.41 20.18
N GLU A 57 -3.57 11.43 21.03
CA GLU A 57 -2.95 10.17 20.59
C GLU A 57 -3.92 9.38 19.68
N THR A 58 -5.17 9.22 20.10
CA THR A 58 -6.22 8.60 19.28
C THR A 58 -6.42 9.35 17.96
N TRP A 59 -6.45 10.69 17.99
CA TRP A 59 -6.56 11.49 16.76
C TRP A 59 -5.35 11.29 15.85
N GLN A 60 -4.13 11.37 16.38
CA GLN A 60 -2.90 11.21 15.59
C GLN A 60 -2.92 9.85 14.87
N GLU A 61 -3.29 8.79 15.59
CA GLU A 61 -3.36 7.45 15.01
C GLU A 61 -4.46 7.33 13.97
N THR A 62 -5.67 7.85 14.27
CA THR A 62 -6.79 7.89 13.33
C THR A 62 -6.40 8.63 12.05
N GLN A 63 -5.76 9.79 12.17
CA GLN A 63 -5.32 10.60 11.04
C GLN A 63 -4.26 9.87 10.21
N ARG A 64 -3.28 9.24 10.87
CA ARG A 64 -2.22 8.47 10.19
C ARG A 64 -2.81 7.32 9.37
N ARG A 65 -3.68 6.51 9.97
CA ARG A 65 -4.35 5.39 9.32
C ARG A 65 -5.26 5.85 8.19
N TRP A 66 -6.05 6.90 8.43
CA TRP A 66 -6.95 7.46 7.41
C TRP A 66 -6.18 7.95 6.18
N VAL A 67 -5.09 8.71 6.36
CA VAL A 67 -4.26 9.18 5.22
C VAL A 67 -3.71 8.01 4.42
N HIS A 68 -3.23 6.97 5.09
CA HIS A 68 -2.70 5.79 4.42
C HIS A 68 -3.79 5.05 3.60
N VAL A 69 -4.93 4.74 4.23
CA VAL A 69 -6.05 4.08 3.53
C VAL A 69 -6.59 4.96 2.39
N GLU A 70 -6.72 6.27 2.58
CA GLU A 70 -7.14 7.20 1.53
C GLU A 70 -6.17 7.20 0.34
N SER A 71 -4.87 7.19 0.60
CA SER A 71 -3.86 7.12 -0.47
C SER A 71 -3.96 5.81 -1.25
N LEU A 72 -4.17 4.69 -0.57
CA LEU A 72 -4.32 3.37 -1.18
C LEU A 72 -5.57 3.32 -2.07
N PHE A 73 -6.73 3.73 -1.54
CA PHE A 73 -7.99 3.68 -2.27
C PHE A 73 -8.05 4.68 -3.44
N THR A 74 -7.29 5.77 -3.38
CA THR A 74 -7.20 6.74 -4.49
C THR A 74 -6.24 6.25 -5.60
N SER A 75 -5.22 5.47 -5.25
CA SER A 75 -4.18 5.02 -6.20
C SER A 75 -4.66 3.89 -7.13
N ALA A 76 -5.53 3.02 -6.63
CA ALA A 76 -6.02 1.86 -7.36
C ALA A 76 -7.42 2.15 -7.94
N ALA A 77 -7.48 2.37 -9.26
CA ALA A 77 -8.71 2.72 -9.97
C ALA A 77 -9.85 1.70 -9.75
N ASP A 78 -9.50 0.41 -9.69
CA ASP A 78 -10.48 -0.67 -9.59
C ASP A 78 -10.64 -1.25 -8.18
N ILE A 79 -10.06 -0.64 -7.14
CA ILE A 79 -10.16 -1.16 -5.76
C ILE A 79 -11.62 -1.27 -5.28
N HIS A 80 -12.48 -0.38 -5.77
CA HIS A 80 -13.92 -0.41 -5.51
C HIS A 80 -14.62 -1.66 -6.03
N THR A 81 -14.09 -2.25 -7.10
CA THR A 81 -14.62 -3.50 -7.66
C THR A 81 -14.06 -4.72 -6.94
N LEU A 82 -12.82 -4.63 -6.44
CA LEU A 82 -12.13 -5.72 -5.76
C LEU A 82 -12.62 -5.90 -4.31
N LEU A 83 -12.80 -4.79 -3.60
CA LEU A 83 -13.20 -4.74 -2.19
C LEU A 83 -14.42 -3.81 -2.02
N PRO A 84 -15.60 -4.19 -2.54
CA PRO A 84 -16.77 -3.32 -2.56
C PRO A 84 -17.29 -3.00 -1.16
N VAL A 85 -17.27 -3.98 -0.25
CA VAL A 85 -17.77 -3.80 1.13
C VAL A 85 -16.88 -2.83 1.92
N GLU A 86 -15.56 -3.00 1.81
CA GLU A 86 -14.57 -2.16 2.47
C GLU A 86 -14.57 -0.76 1.86
N SER A 87 -14.75 -0.65 0.54
CA SER A 87 -14.89 0.64 -0.16
C SER A 87 -16.09 1.44 0.32
N ASP A 88 -17.26 0.81 0.41
CA ASP A 88 -18.46 1.48 0.90
C ASP A 88 -18.31 1.91 2.36
N ARG A 89 -17.74 1.05 3.21
CA ARG A 89 -17.42 1.40 4.60
C ARG A 89 -16.44 2.57 4.68
N PHE A 90 -15.39 2.55 3.87
CA PHE A 90 -14.40 3.62 3.85
C PHE A 90 -15.02 4.93 3.39
N ARG A 91 -15.91 4.94 2.40
CA ARG A 91 -16.59 6.15 1.93
C ARG A 91 -17.40 6.84 3.05
N THR A 92 -18.14 6.08 3.86
CA THR A 92 -18.87 6.65 5.00
C THR A 92 -17.90 7.18 6.05
N LEU A 93 -16.86 6.41 6.37
CA LEU A 93 -15.83 6.79 7.34
C LEU A 93 -15.09 8.07 6.93
N ASP A 94 -14.73 8.16 5.65
CA ASP A 94 -14.05 9.29 5.04
C ASP A 94 -14.88 10.57 5.15
N ALA A 95 -16.19 10.50 4.89
CA ALA A 95 -17.10 11.62 5.10
C ALA A 95 -17.19 12.03 6.59
N ASP A 96 -17.31 11.06 7.50
CA ASP A 96 -17.37 11.30 8.94
C ASP A 96 -16.08 11.96 9.45
N PHE A 97 -14.91 11.45 9.05
CA PHE A 97 -13.62 11.99 9.44
C PHE A 97 -13.37 13.40 8.88
N VAL A 98 -13.68 13.62 7.59
CA VAL A 98 -13.54 14.94 6.95
C VAL A 98 -14.43 15.97 7.64
N SER A 99 -15.69 15.61 7.93
CA SER A 99 -16.63 16.46 8.67
C SER A 99 -16.09 16.80 10.07
N LEU A 100 -15.59 15.80 10.79
CA LEU A 100 -15.01 16.00 12.12
C LEU A 100 -13.78 16.91 12.09
N ALA A 101 -12.84 16.67 11.16
CA ALA A 101 -11.64 17.49 10.98
C ALA A 101 -11.99 18.96 10.68
N GLN A 102 -13.00 19.20 9.83
CA GLN A 102 -13.50 20.54 9.56
C GLN A 102 -14.18 21.18 10.77
N ALA A 103 -14.94 20.40 11.55
CA ALA A 103 -15.56 20.88 12.78
C ALA A 103 -14.50 21.33 13.80
N VAL A 104 -13.48 20.51 14.05
CA VAL A 104 -12.35 20.87 14.92
C VAL A 104 -11.64 22.13 14.43
N ALA A 105 -11.41 22.26 13.13
CA ALA A 105 -10.70 23.40 12.56
C ALA A 105 -11.44 24.75 12.74
N LYS A 106 -12.77 24.72 12.85
CA LYS A 106 -13.63 25.91 13.05
C LYS A 106 -13.69 26.40 14.49
N GLN A 107 -13.35 25.54 15.47
CA GLN A 107 -13.47 25.90 16.88
C GLN A 107 -12.36 26.85 17.33
N GLN A 108 -12.73 27.83 18.15
CA GLN A 108 -11.79 28.78 18.75
C GLN A 108 -10.92 28.10 19.83
N SER A 109 -11.52 27.20 20.62
CA SER A 109 -10.79 26.32 21.55
C SER A 109 -10.83 24.87 21.08
N ARG A 110 -9.83 24.48 20.28
CA ARG A 110 -9.72 23.12 19.72
C ARG A 110 -9.50 22.07 20.81
N ALA A 111 -8.71 22.39 21.83
CA ALA A 111 -8.42 21.47 22.94
C ALA A 111 -9.68 21.12 23.73
N LEU A 112 -10.54 22.09 24.05
CA LEU A 112 -11.79 21.82 24.75
C LEU A 112 -12.77 21.04 23.89
N PHE A 113 -12.83 21.33 22.59
CA PHE A 113 -13.71 20.60 21.68
C PHE A 113 -13.29 19.13 21.52
N LEU A 114 -11.99 18.82 21.51
CA LEU A 114 -11.49 17.44 21.48
C LEU A 114 -11.85 16.63 22.73
N LEU A 115 -12.10 17.29 23.86
CA LEU A 115 -12.54 16.67 25.11
C LEU A 115 -14.06 16.40 25.15
N ASP A 116 -14.81 16.83 24.13
CA ASP A 116 -16.23 16.52 24.07
C ASP A 116 -16.44 15.01 23.90
N ALA A 117 -17.25 14.42 24.77
CA ALA A 117 -17.50 12.98 24.77
C ALA A 117 -18.09 12.48 23.43
N ALA A 118 -18.84 13.30 22.70
CA ALA A 118 -19.32 12.96 21.36
C ALA A 118 -18.19 12.91 20.34
N VAL A 119 -17.21 13.81 20.43
CA VAL A 119 -16.02 13.83 19.57
C VAL A 119 -15.15 12.61 19.83
N ILE A 120 -14.87 12.29 21.10
CA ILE A 120 -14.09 11.11 21.49
C ILE A 120 -14.75 9.82 20.98
N ARG A 121 -16.06 9.65 21.22
CA ARG A 121 -16.80 8.48 20.71
C ARG A 121 -16.75 8.36 19.19
N THR A 122 -16.80 9.49 18.48
CA THR A 122 -16.70 9.49 17.01
C THR A 122 -15.30 9.09 16.55
N LEU A 123 -14.26 9.57 17.22
CA LEU A 123 -12.87 9.18 16.95
C LEU A 123 -12.64 7.69 17.18
N ASP A 124 -13.05 7.17 18.34
CA ASP A 124 -12.87 5.76 18.66
C ASP A 124 -13.61 4.85 17.66
N ARG A 125 -14.83 5.23 17.28
CA ARG A 125 -15.60 4.52 16.24
C ARG A 125 -14.90 4.56 14.89
N THR A 126 -14.34 5.72 14.52
CA THR A 126 -13.61 5.91 13.27
C THR A 126 -12.35 5.06 13.26
N LEU A 127 -11.59 5.08 14.36
CA LEU A 127 -10.37 4.30 14.52
C LEU A 127 -10.64 2.79 14.42
N ALA A 128 -11.61 2.28 15.17
CA ALA A 128 -11.98 0.87 15.12
C ALA A 128 -12.49 0.44 13.74
N SER A 129 -13.10 1.35 12.97
CA SER A 129 -13.53 1.06 11.60
C SER A 129 -12.35 1.05 10.62
N LEU A 130 -11.38 1.96 10.79
CA LEU A 130 -10.13 1.96 10.03
C LEU A 130 -9.34 0.68 10.27
N GLU A 131 -9.21 0.23 11.52
CA GLU A 131 -8.52 -1.01 11.88
C GLU A 131 -9.14 -2.23 11.19
N ARG A 132 -10.49 -2.32 11.15
CA ARG A 132 -11.18 -3.39 10.44
C ARG A 132 -10.94 -3.36 8.93
N ILE A 133 -10.94 -2.17 8.32
CA ILE A 133 -10.65 -2.00 6.89
C ILE A 133 -9.20 -2.41 6.59
N GLN A 134 -8.25 -1.98 7.43
CA GLN A 134 -6.84 -2.35 7.28
C GLN A 134 -6.62 -3.85 7.44
N GLN A 135 -7.29 -4.50 8.40
CA GLN A 135 -7.21 -5.95 8.55
C GLN A 135 -7.74 -6.67 7.30
N ALA A 136 -8.93 -6.29 6.82
CA ALA A 136 -9.52 -6.90 5.62
C ALA A 136 -8.64 -6.69 4.37
N LEU A 137 -8.04 -5.51 4.25
CA LEU A 137 -7.09 -5.21 3.18
C LEU A 137 -5.82 -6.07 3.29
N GLY A 138 -5.27 -6.20 4.50
CA GLY A 138 -4.11 -7.05 4.77
C GLY A 138 -4.39 -8.52 4.44
N ASP A 139 -5.52 -9.06 4.88
CA ASP A 139 -5.94 -10.43 4.59
C ASP A 139 -6.12 -10.66 3.08
N TYR A 140 -6.70 -9.68 2.37
CA TYR A 140 -6.83 -9.72 0.92
C TYR A 140 -5.47 -9.73 0.21
N LEU A 141 -4.56 -8.84 0.61
CA LEU A 141 -3.22 -8.76 0.02
C LEU A 141 -2.40 -10.02 0.29
N GLU A 142 -2.50 -10.57 1.49
CA GLU A 142 -1.83 -11.83 1.83
C GLU A 142 -2.39 -13.00 1.01
N SER A 143 -3.71 -13.04 0.79
CA SER A 143 -4.30 -14.02 -0.13
C SER A 143 -3.74 -13.88 -1.54
N GLN A 144 -3.58 -12.65 -2.06
CA GLN A 144 -2.96 -12.45 -3.38
C GLN A 144 -1.48 -12.88 -3.39
N ARG A 145 -0.72 -12.61 -2.33
CA ARG A 145 0.68 -13.07 -2.20
C ARG A 145 0.80 -14.58 -2.18
N SER A 146 -0.11 -15.25 -1.49
CA SER A 146 -0.14 -16.72 -1.46
C SER A 146 -0.42 -17.34 -2.84
N SER A 147 -1.22 -16.67 -3.67
CA SER A 147 -1.51 -17.09 -5.05
C SER A 147 -0.34 -16.87 -6.00
N PHE A 148 0.51 -15.87 -5.75
CA PHE A 148 1.70 -15.60 -6.56
C PHE A 148 2.88 -15.13 -5.69
N PRO A 149 3.80 -16.04 -5.31
CA PRO A 149 4.84 -15.76 -4.33
C PRO A 149 5.78 -14.59 -4.66
N ARG A 150 5.89 -14.17 -5.93
CA ARG A 150 6.72 -13.00 -6.28
C ARG A 150 6.15 -11.69 -5.73
N PHE A 151 4.88 -11.65 -5.35
CA PHE A 151 4.29 -10.50 -4.68
C PHE A 151 4.84 -10.26 -3.27
N TYR A 152 5.58 -11.21 -2.67
CA TYR A 152 6.33 -10.95 -1.43
C TYR A 152 7.52 -9.99 -1.64
N PHE A 153 7.98 -9.80 -2.89
CA PHE A 153 9.08 -8.87 -3.20
C PHE A 153 8.65 -7.41 -3.36
N ILE A 154 7.34 -7.12 -3.28
CA ILE A 154 6.78 -5.79 -3.44
C ILE A 154 5.96 -5.37 -2.21
N GLY A 155 5.91 -4.06 -1.96
CA GLY A 155 5.12 -3.49 -0.87
C GLY A 155 3.62 -3.50 -1.15
N ASP A 156 2.82 -3.22 -0.11
CA ASP A 156 1.35 -3.19 -0.20
C ASP A 156 0.84 -2.17 -1.23
N ASP A 157 1.46 -0.98 -1.27
CA ASP A 157 1.13 0.09 -2.23
C ASP A 157 1.34 -0.36 -3.69
N ASP A 158 2.51 -0.96 -3.97
CA ASP A 158 2.85 -1.50 -5.30
C ASP A 158 1.91 -2.65 -5.69
N LEU A 159 1.60 -3.54 -4.74
CA LEU A 159 0.73 -4.69 -4.98
C LEU A 159 -0.70 -4.25 -5.30
N LEU A 160 -1.24 -3.29 -4.55
CA LEU A 160 -2.56 -2.73 -4.83
C LEU A 160 -2.61 -2.04 -6.19
N GLU A 161 -1.54 -1.35 -6.58
CA GLU A 161 -1.46 -0.71 -7.89
C GLU A 161 -1.46 -1.75 -9.03
N ILE A 162 -0.76 -2.88 -8.87
CA ILE A 162 -0.74 -3.97 -9.85
C ILE A 162 -2.12 -4.64 -9.97
N ILE A 163 -2.77 -4.92 -8.85
CA ILE A 163 -4.08 -5.58 -8.85
C ILE A 163 -5.16 -4.62 -9.37
N GLY A 164 -5.12 -3.36 -8.94
CA GLY A 164 -6.09 -2.32 -9.28
C GLY A 164 -5.95 -1.74 -10.69
N ASN A 165 -4.85 -2.00 -11.39
CA ASN A 165 -4.68 -1.70 -12.81
C ASN A 165 -4.57 -2.99 -13.65
N GLY A 166 -5.17 -4.09 -13.19
CA GLY A 166 -4.97 -5.42 -13.76
C GLY A 166 -5.32 -5.57 -15.26
N ALA A 167 -6.07 -4.62 -15.82
CA ALA A 167 -6.38 -4.56 -17.24
C ALA A 167 -5.20 -4.10 -18.11
N ASP A 168 -4.31 -3.26 -17.58
CA ASP A 168 -3.29 -2.55 -18.36
C ASP A 168 -1.87 -3.02 -18.01
N LEU A 169 -1.31 -3.89 -18.87
CA LEU A 169 0.05 -4.42 -18.71
C LEU A 169 1.14 -3.35 -18.87
N SER A 170 0.85 -2.20 -19.47
CA SER A 170 1.84 -1.13 -19.61
C SER A 170 2.23 -0.56 -18.24
N LYS A 171 1.27 -0.48 -17.31
CA LYS A 171 1.49 0.00 -15.93
C LYS A 171 2.23 -1.02 -15.06
N LEU A 172 2.19 -2.29 -15.42
CA LEU A 172 2.94 -3.35 -14.74
C LEU A 172 4.46 -3.19 -14.92
N THR A 173 4.88 -2.61 -16.05
CA THR A 173 6.29 -2.46 -16.45
C THR A 173 7.19 -1.87 -15.36
N LYS A 174 6.69 -0.88 -14.60
CA LYS A 174 7.46 -0.26 -13.51
C LYS A 174 7.66 -1.15 -12.28
N HIS A 175 6.82 -2.18 -12.11
CA HIS A 175 6.89 -3.10 -10.97
C HIS A 175 7.59 -4.42 -11.32
N LEU A 176 7.71 -4.78 -12.61
CA LEU A 176 8.38 -6.01 -13.05
C LEU A 176 9.84 -6.14 -12.56
N PRO A 177 10.68 -5.10 -12.60
CA PRO A 177 12.05 -5.19 -12.08
C PRO A 177 12.13 -5.51 -10.59
N LYS A 178 11.07 -5.20 -9.82
CA LYS A 178 11.00 -5.52 -8.39
C LYS A 178 10.63 -6.99 -8.15
N MET A 179 9.89 -7.62 -9.07
CA MET A 179 9.41 -9.00 -8.93
C MET A 179 10.30 -10.04 -9.64
N PHE A 180 11.02 -9.63 -10.69
CA PHE A 180 11.81 -10.51 -11.54
C PHE A 180 13.22 -9.97 -11.72
N ALA A 181 14.22 -10.84 -11.52
CA ALA A 181 15.59 -10.54 -11.88
C ALA A 181 15.76 -10.63 -13.40
N GLY A 182 16.26 -9.57 -14.04
CA GLY A 182 16.56 -9.55 -15.47
C GLY A 182 15.36 -9.30 -16.41
N LEU A 183 14.13 -9.19 -15.89
CA LEU A 183 12.95 -8.84 -16.68
C LEU A 183 12.54 -7.40 -16.36
N CYS A 184 12.69 -6.53 -17.34
CA CYS A 184 12.43 -5.10 -17.22
C CYS A 184 11.07 -4.72 -17.82
N SER A 185 10.75 -5.26 -19.00
CA SER A 185 9.47 -5.03 -19.65
C SER A 185 8.95 -6.24 -20.42
N LEU A 186 7.64 -6.25 -20.67
CA LEU A 186 6.97 -7.22 -21.52
C LEU A 186 6.76 -6.60 -22.91
N VAL A 187 6.92 -7.42 -23.94
CA VAL A 187 6.62 -7.03 -25.32
C VAL A 187 5.22 -7.51 -25.64
N LEU A 188 4.34 -6.56 -25.95
CA LEU A 188 2.96 -6.79 -26.33
C LEU A 188 2.82 -6.70 -27.84
N ASP A 189 2.03 -7.58 -28.43
CA ASP A 189 1.63 -7.45 -29.83
C ASP A 189 0.50 -6.40 -29.95
N GLU A 190 0.65 -5.44 -30.86
CA GLU A 190 -0.30 -4.34 -31.02
C GLU A 190 -1.65 -4.80 -31.62
N ALA A 191 -1.66 -5.92 -32.35
CA ALA A 191 -2.86 -6.43 -33.01
C ALA A 191 -3.71 -7.32 -32.09
N SER A 192 -3.06 -8.23 -31.35
CA SER A 192 -3.73 -9.20 -30.47
C SER A 192 -3.76 -8.78 -28.99
N GLY A 193 -2.90 -7.83 -28.60
CA GLY A 193 -2.68 -7.43 -27.21
C GLY A 193 -1.87 -8.44 -26.39
N GLU A 194 -1.52 -9.61 -26.95
CA GLU A 194 -0.87 -10.72 -26.26
C GLU A 194 0.59 -10.43 -25.89
N VAL A 195 1.09 -11.09 -24.84
CA VAL A 195 2.50 -11.00 -24.46
C VAL A 195 3.30 -11.95 -25.33
N VAL A 196 4.11 -11.38 -26.23
CA VAL A 196 4.91 -12.12 -27.21
C VAL A 196 6.38 -12.26 -26.81
N GLY A 197 6.83 -11.55 -25.78
CA GLY A 197 8.19 -11.69 -25.30
C GLY A 197 8.51 -10.86 -24.06
N MET A 198 9.77 -10.92 -23.66
CA MET A 198 10.32 -10.19 -22.52
C MET A 198 11.59 -9.42 -22.92
N ARG A 199 11.85 -8.33 -22.23
CA ARG A 199 13.02 -7.48 -22.43
C ARG A 199 13.78 -7.27 -21.12
N SER A 200 15.12 -7.35 -21.18
CA SER A 200 16.00 -7.09 -20.05
C SER A 200 16.35 -5.61 -19.87
N SER A 201 17.01 -5.26 -18.76
CA SER A 201 17.54 -3.91 -18.52
C SER A 201 18.58 -3.49 -19.56
N GLU A 202 19.35 -4.45 -20.08
CA GLU A 202 20.41 -4.23 -21.07
C GLU A 202 19.88 -4.22 -22.52
N GLY A 203 18.56 -4.37 -22.70
CA GLY A 203 17.91 -4.37 -24.01
C GLY A 203 17.88 -5.72 -24.73
N GLU A 204 18.29 -6.81 -24.07
CA GLU A 204 18.10 -8.16 -24.59
C GLU A 204 16.62 -8.45 -24.78
N LEU A 205 16.26 -8.99 -25.95
CA LEU A 205 14.89 -9.35 -26.30
C LEU A 205 14.78 -10.86 -26.46
N VAL A 206 13.89 -11.47 -25.69
CA VAL A 206 13.56 -12.89 -25.80
C VAL A 206 12.10 -13.04 -26.19
N THR A 207 11.87 -13.51 -27.42
CA THR A 207 10.53 -13.84 -27.93
C THR A 207 10.07 -15.18 -27.35
N PHE A 208 8.85 -15.23 -26.85
CA PHE A 208 8.27 -16.45 -26.30
C PHE A 208 7.89 -17.44 -27.41
N GLU A 209 8.12 -18.74 -27.16
CA GLU A 209 7.68 -19.81 -28.08
C GLU A 209 6.15 -19.97 -28.08
N VAL A 210 5.53 -19.71 -26.93
CA VAL A 210 4.08 -19.72 -26.75
C VAL A 210 3.68 -18.33 -26.28
N ALA A 211 2.93 -17.60 -27.10
CA ALA A 211 2.38 -16.30 -26.72
C ALA A 211 1.44 -16.46 -25.53
N VAL A 212 1.53 -15.55 -24.57
CA VAL A 212 0.65 -15.56 -23.39
C VAL A 212 -0.52 -14.62 -23.69
N PRO A 213 -1.76 -15.13 -23.75
CA PRO A 213 -2.90 -14.29 -24.08
C PRO A 213 -3.11 -13.20 -23.02
N ALA A 214 -3.36 -11.97 -23.46
CA ALA A 214 -3.56 -10.83 -22.56
C ALA A 214 -4.97 -10.76 -21.98
N ALA A 215 -5.93 -11.49 -22.54
CA ALA A 215 -7.21 -11.73 -21.91
C ALA A 215 -7.39 -13.23 -21.75
N GLY A 216 -8.00 -13.66 -20.65
CA GLY A 216 -8.45 -15.04 -20.51
C GLY A 216 -9.24 -15.47 -21.73
N ALA A 217 -8.97 -16.68 -22.22
CA ALA A 217 -9.78 -17.29 -23.26
C ALA A 217 -11.27 -17.19 -22.88
N ALA A 218 -12.06 -16.56 -23.75
CA ALA A 218 -13.52 -16.49 -23.72
C ALA A 218 -14.16 -16.19 -22.34
N GLY A 219 -14.23 -14.92 -21.97
CA GLY A 219 -15.26 -14.40 -21.04
C GLY A 219 -14.98 -14.51 -19.55
N ALA A 220 -13.82 -15.01 -19.12
CA ALA A 220 -13.37 -14.95 -17.74
C ALA A 220 -12.28 -13.89 -17.58
N SER A 221 -12.50 -12.92 -16.69
CA SER A 221 -11.44 -11.99 -16.25
C SER A 221 -10.35 -12.81 -15.53
N THR A 222 -9.31 -13.20 -16.25
CA THR A 222 -8.14 -13.88 -15.68
C THR A 222 -7.48 -12.93 -14.71
N LYS A 223 -7.40 -13.35 -13.45
CA LYS A 223 -6.86 -12.49 -12.38
C LYS A 223 -5.39 -12.18 -12.69
N MET A 224 -4.90 -11.01 -12.30
CA MET A 224 -3.52 -10.57 -12.62
C MET A 224 -2.46 -11.60 -12.19
N HIS A 225 -2.65 -12.27 -11.06
CA HIS A 225 -1.73 -13.32 -10.60
C HIS A 225 -1.64 -14.52 -11.56
N GLU A 226 -2.75 -14.94 -12.16
CA GLU A 226 -2.77 -16.04 -13.15
C GLU A 226 -2.02 -15.64 -14.43
N ARG A 227 -2.16 -14.38 -14.87
CA ARG A 227 -1.44 -13.85 -16.03
C ARG A 227 0.07 -13.81 -15.78
N LEU A 228 0.48 -13.30 -14.63
CA LEU A 228 1.89 -13.25 -14.23
C LEU A 228 2.49 -14.65 -14.08
N ALA A 229 1.74 -15.60 -13.53
CA ALA A 229 2.16 -17.00 -13.44
C ALA A 229 2.32 -17.64 -14.83
N ALA A 230 1.43 -17.32 -15.78
CA ALA A 230 1.54 -17.79 -17.17
C ALA A 230 2.78 -17.20 -17.86
N VAL A 231 3.07 -15.91 -17.66
CA VAL A 231 4.30 -15.26 -18.16
C VAL A 231 5.54 -15.92 -17.58
N GLU A 232 5.54 -16.23 -16.28
CA GLU A 232 6.66 -16.93 -15.64
C GLU A 232 6.87 -18.34 -16.24
N SER A 233 5.80 -19.10 -16.44
CA SER A 233 5.88 -20.42 -17.07
C SER A 233 6.37 -20.34 -18.52
N ALA A 234 5.88 -19.36 -19.29
CA ALA A 234 6.31 -19.15 -20.67
C ALA A 234 7.79 -18.74 -20.77
N MET A 235 8.25 -17.89 -19.84
CA MET A 235 9.66 -17.51 -19.71
C MET A 235 10.55 -18.73 -19.46
N GLN A 236 10.24 -19.54 -18.45
CA GLN A 236 11.02 -20.74 -18.11
C GLN A 236 11.05 -21.74 -19.26
N HIS A 237 9.90 -21.96 -19.91
CA HIS A 237 9.79 -22.86 -21.05
C HIS A 237 10.63 -22.37 -22.24
N THR A 238 10.50 -21.08 -22.59
CA THR A 238 11.23 -20.48 -23.72
C THR A 238 12.74 -20.58 -23.51
N LEU A 239 13.24 -20.27 -22.32
CA LEU A 239 14.67 -20.37 -22.01
C LEU A 239 15.16 -21.82 -22.08
N ALA A 240 14.38 -22.80 -21.61
CA ALA A 240 14.72 -24.22 -21.72
C ALA A 240 14.79 -24.69 -23.17
N VAL A 241 13.83 -24.27 -24.03
CA VAL A 241 13.81 -24.59 -25.46
C VAL A 241 15.01 -23.96 -26.18
N GLN A 242 15.29 -22.68 -25.92
CA GLN A 242 16.43 -21.98 -26.52
C GLN A 242 17.77 -22.60 -26.10
N LEU A 243 17.91 -22.99 -24.84
CA LEU A 243 19.07 -23.73 -24.36
C LEU A 243 19.23 -25.07 -25.10
N GLY A 244 18.15 -25.83 -25.26
CA GLY A 244 18.16 -27.09 -26.01
C GLY A 244 18.59 -26.89 -27.47
N ARG A 245 18.08 -25.86 -28.14
CA ARG A 245 18.48 -25.50 -29.52
C ARG A 245 19.95 -25.08 -29.59
N ALA A 246 20.43 -24.30 -28.62
CA ALA A 246 21.82 -23.86 -28.54
C ALA A 246 22.79 -25.04 -28.33
N VAL A 247 22.45 -25.97 -27.43
CA VAL A 247 23.25 -27.18 -27.18
C VAL A 247 23.28 -28.08 -28.42
N ALA A 248 22.14 -28.29 -29.08
CA ALA A 248 22.09 -29.08 -30.32
C ALA A 248 22.96 -28.46 -31.44
N SER A 249 22.90 -27.14 -31.59
CA SER A 249 23.75 -26.39 -32.52
C SER A 249 25.24 -26.55 -32.17
N LEU A 250 25.63 -26.35 -30.90
CA LEU A 250 27.00 -26.55 -30.44
C LEU A 250 27.50 -27.99 -30.63
N THR A 251 26.63 -28.99 -30.43
CA THR A 251 26.99 -30.40 -30.60
C THR A 251 27.20 -30.74 -32.08
N SER A 252 26.44 -30.12 -32.99
CA SER A 252 26.68 -30.23 -34.43
C SER A 252 27.97 -29.56 -34.91
N ILE A 253 28.51 -28.63 -34.09
CA ILE A 253 29.78 -27.94 -34.32
C ILE A 253 30.97 -28.74 -33.76
N VAL A 254 30.76 -29.91 -33.14
CA VAL A 254 31.84 -30.80 -32.67
C VAL A 254 32.62 -31.35 -33.87
N TRP A 255 33.65 -30.58 -34.25
CA TRP A 255 34.93 -30.90 -34.87
C TRP A 255 34.95 -32.07 -35.88
N THR A 256 34.86 -31.73 -37.17
CA THR A 256 35.53 -32.49 -38.23
C THR A 256 37.04 -32.37 -38.02
N ALA A 257 37.62 -33.31 -37.26
CA ALA A 257 39.06 -33.38 -37.02
C ALA A 257 39.90 -33.61 -38.30
N ASP A 258 39.28 -33.87 -39.45
CA ASP A 258 39.96 -34.23 -40.70
C ASP A 258 40.39 -33.03 -41.59
N GLU A 259 40.07 -31.78 -41.24
CA GLU A 259 40.38 -30.62 -42.12
C GLU A 259 41.58 -29.78 -41.68
N THR A 260 42.38 -30.21 -40.68
CA THR A 260 43.58 -29.45 -40.23
C THR A 260 44.94 -30.09 -40.57
N ASP A 261 44.98 -31.24 -41.24
CA ASP A 261 46.22 -31.92 -41.63
C ASP A 261 46.68 -31.63 -43.08
N SER A 262 46.36 -30.45 -43.62
CA SER A 262 46.94 -29.98 -44.88
C SER A 262 47.49 -28.56 -44.76
N PHE A 263 48.63 -28.43 -44.09
CA PHE A 263 49.61 -27.36 -44.25
C PHE A 263 51.00 -27.96 -44.47
#